data_AF-A0AAW8KRL1-F1
#
_entry.id   AF-A0AAW8KRL1-F1
#
_cell.length_a   1.000
_cell.length_b   1.000
_cell.length_c   1.000
_cell.angle_alpha   90.00
_cell.angle_beta   90.00
_cell.angle_gamma   90.00
#
_symmetry.space_group_name_H-M   'P 1'
#
loop_
_entity.id
_entity.type
_entity.pdbx_description
1 polymer ?
#
loop_
_entity_poly.entity_id
_entity_poly.type
_entity_poly.pdbx_seq_one_letter_code
_entity_poly.pdbx_strand_id
1 'polypeptide(L)'
;LDGFDLHFKDQPKNYPRNTQYTENGQKVTLPDNYYSTDFFTQKAFEYLDKNKAQKPFFAYLAYTAPHWPLQAPAHYSDLYKGKYDQGYDAIRKQRFLRQKQLGLIPANAEYPVERGNQALGTK
;
A
#
# COMPACT_ATOMS: atom_id res chain seq x y z
N LEU A 1 -6.89 13.65 -8.33
CA LEU A 1 -7.64 12.39 -8.49
C LEU A 1 -7.90 11.85 -7.09
N ASP A 2 -9.16 11.64 -6.76
CA ASP A 2 -9.62 11.13 -5.48
C ASP A 2 -10.36 9.81 -5.71
N GLY A 3 -10.13 8.84 -4.85
CA GLY A 3 -10.75 7.53 -4.94
C GLY A 3 -10.12 6.60 -3.90
N PHE A 4 -10.91 5.65 -3.42
CA PHE A 4 -10.50 4.80 -2.31
C PHE A 4 -10.88 3.35 -2.60
N ASP A 5 -10.23 2.45 -1.85
CA ASP A 5 -10.62 1.07 -1.59
C ASP A 5 -10.00 0.00 -2.49
N LEU A 6 -10.33 -0.08 -3.79
CA LEU A 6 -9.87 -1.18 -4.63
C LEU A 6 -8.58 -0.86 -5.39
N HIS A 7 -7.65 -1.82 -5.43
CA HIS A 7 -6.42 -1.67 -6.20
C HIS A 7 -6.57 -2.12 -7.65
N PHE A 8 -7.52 -2.99 -7.97
CA PHE A 8 -7.91 -3.35 -9.34
C PHE A 8 -9.28 -2.78 -9.70
N LYS A 9 -9.59 -2.67 -11.01
CA LYS A 9 -10.90 -2.20 -11.48
C LYS A 9 -12.03 -3.14 -11.06
N ASP A 10 -11.77 -4.45 -11.17
CA ASP A 10 -12.73 -5.49 -10.84
C ASP A 10 -12.75 -5.75 -9.33
N GLN A 11 -13.96 -5.84 -8.80
CA GLN A 11 -14.18 -6.09 -7.38
C GLN A 11 -14.11 -7.59 -7.08
N PRO A 12 -13.47 -8.01 -5.99
CA PRO A 12 -13.63 -9.38 -5.49
C PRO A 12 -15.10 -9.64 -5.19
N LYS A 13 -15.63 -10.81 -5.59
CA LYS A 13 -17.04 -11.19 -5.33
C LYS A 13 -17.45 -11.07 -3.86
N ASN A 14 -16.52 -11.30 -2.94
CA ASN A 14 -16.75 -11.26 -1.49
C ASN A 14 -16.46 -9.88 -0.87
N TYR A 15 -16.23 -8.85 -1.70
CA TYR A 15 -15.89 -7.50 -1.26
C TYR A 15 -16.67 -6.44 -2.06
N PRO A 16 -18.01 -6.39 -1.94
CA PRO A 16 -18.85 -5.46 -2.70
C PRO A 16 -18.73 -4.04 -2.12
N ARG A 17 -18.11 -3.12 -2.86
CA ARG A 17 -17.88 -1.75 -2.41
C ARG A 17 -18.16 -0.78 -3.54
N ASN A 18 -18.97 0.25 -3.34
CA ASN A 18 -19.23 1.23 -4.39
C ASN A 18 -18.05 2.23 -4.48
N THR A 19 -17.00 1.86 -5.21
CA THR A 19 -15.82 2.72 -5.39
C THR A 19 -16.06 3.71 -6.53
N GLN A 20 -16.12 4.99 -6.19
CA GLN A 20 -16.17 6.09 -7.15
C GLN A 20 -14.85 6.82 -7.17
N TYR A 21 -14.36 7.13 -8.37
CA TYR A 21 -13.16 7.93 -8.57
C TYR A 21 -13.57 9.27 -9.18
N THR A 22 -12.93 10.34 -8.73
CA THR A 22 -13.16 11.69 -9.22
C THR A 22 -11.85 12.41 -9.54
N GLU A 23 -11.85 13.23 -10.58
CA GLU A 23 -10.76 14.14 -10.92
C GLU A 23 -11.33 15.56 -10.92
N ASN A 24 -10.81 16.42 -10.03
CA ASN A 24 -11.33 17.79 -9.82
C ASN A 24 -12.85 17.82 -9.53
N GLY A 25 -13.34 16.87 -8.73
CA GLY A 25 -14.76 16.75 -8.37
C GLY A 25 -15.64 16.08 -9.44
N GLN A 26 -15.11 15.78 -10.63
CA GLN A 26 -15.85 15.10 -11.70
C GLN A 26 -15.59 13.60 -11.68
N LYS A 27 -16.63 12.78 -11.80
CA LYS A 27 -16.48 11.32 -11.86
C LYS A 27 -15.65 10.91 -13.07
N VAL A 28 -14.73 9.97 -12.86
CA VAL A 28 -13.89 9.40 -13.92
C VAL A 28 -14.09 7.89 -14.01
N THR A 29 -13.99 7.38 -15.23
CA THR A 29 -13.99 5.94 -15.50
C THR A 29 -12.55 5.44 -15.47
N LEU A 30 -12.32 4.33 -14.77
CA LEU A 30 -11.01 3.68 -14.70
C LEU A 30 -10.71 2.90 -15.98
N PRO A 31 -9.44 2.89 -16.44
CA PRO A 31 -9.02 2.04 -17.57
C PRO A 31 -9.09 0.55 -17.19
N ASP A 32 -9.20 -0.33 -18.19
CA ASP A 32 -9.37 -1.77 -17.95
C ASP A 32 -8.16 -2.42 -17.26
N ASN A 33 -6.95 -1.92 -17.54
CA ASN A 33 -5.70 -2.36 -16.92
C ASN A 33 -5.35 -1.60 -15.62
N TYR A 34 -6.35 -1.02 -14.94
CA TYR A 34 -6.13 -0.22 -13.74
C TYR A 34 -5.47 -1.03 -12.61
N TYR A 35 -4.34 -0.52 -12.15
CA TYR A 35 -3.78 -0.78 -10.82
C TYR A 35 -3.57 0.56 -10.10
N SER A 36 -4.10 0.71 -8.89
CA SER A 36 -4.21 2.04 -8.25
C SER A 36 -2.88 2.77 -8.11
N THR A 37 -1.82 2.08 -7.68
CA THR A 37 -0.49 2.68 -7.47
C THR A 37 0.09 3.19 -8.78
N ASP A 38 -0.05 2.41 -9.86
CA ASP A 38 0.45 2.78 -11.19
C ASP A 38 -0.37 3.95 -11.75
N PHE A 39 -1.69 3.89 -11.64
CA PHE A 39 -2.59 4.93 -12.14
C PHE A 39 -2.40 6.27 -11.42
N PHE A 40 -2.28 6.26 -10.09
CA PHE A 40 -2.00 7.48 -9.32
C PHE A 40 -0.65 8.09 -9.69
N THR A 41 0.36 7.25 -9.91
CA THR A 41 1.70 7.69 -10.35
C THR A 41 1.65 8.27 -11.77
N GLN A 42 0.94 7.61 -12.69
CA GLN A 42 0.74 8.11 -14.05
C GLN A 42 0.04 9.47 -14.05
N LYS A 43 -1.00 9.65 -13.23
CA LYS A 43 -1.68 10.95 -13.07
C LYS A 43 -0.77 12.02 -12.50
N ALA A 44 0.08 11.69 -11.53
CA ALA A 44 1.07 12.63 -11.03
C ALA A 44 2.02 13.10 -12.15
N PHE A 45 2.49 12.19 -13.02
CA PHE A 45 3.28 12.58 -14.20
C PHE A 45 2.48 13.44 -15.17
N GLU A 46 1.23 13.10 -15.48
CA GLU A 46 0.37 13.93 -16.34
C GLU A 46 0.20 15.35 -15.78
N TYR A 47 0.06 15.51 -14.46
CA TYR A 47 -0.07 16.82 -13.83
C TYR A 47 1.25 17.61 -13.87
N LEU A 48 2.38 16.94 -13.62
CA LEU A 48 3.71 17.54 -13.74
C LEU A 48 3.98 18.00 -15.18
N ASP A 49 3.69 17.16 -16.17
CA ASP A 49 3.89 17.46 -17.59
C ASP A 49 2.98 18.58 -18.11
N LYS A 50 1.78 18.74 -17.55
CA LYS A 50 0.91 19.88 -17.85
C LYS A 50 1.42 21.16 -17.22
N ASN A 51 2.10 21.08 -16.09
CA ASN A 51 2.68 22.22 -15.39
C ASN A 51 4.09 22.57 -15.92
N LYS A 52 4.22 22.81 -17.25
CA LYS A 52 5.50 23.23 -17.88
C LYS A 52 5.87 24.70 -17.62
N ALA A 53 5.07 25.42 -16.83
CA ALA A 53 5.40 26.78 -16.43
C ALA A 53 6.60 26.75 -15.47
N GLN A 54 7.49 27.75 -15.53
CA GLN A 54 8.63 27.91 -14.62
C GLN A 54 8.23 28.28 -13.17
N LYS A 55 7.10 27.76 -12.68
CA LYS A 55 6.59 28.01 -11.34
C LYS A 55 6.75 26.75 -10.49
N PRO A 56 7.09 26.89 -9.19
CA PRO A 56 7.10 25.76 -8.26
C PRO A 56 5.76 25.01 -8.26
N PHE A 57 5.82 23.68 -8.16
CA PHE A 57 4.66 22.79 -8.10
C PHE A 57 4.60 22.12 -6.72
N PHE A 58 3.41 22.08 -6.11
CA PHE A 58 3.16 21.27 -4.94
C PHE A 58 2.41 20.00 -5.35
N ALA A 59 3.05 18.85 -5.14
CA ALA A 59 2.47 17.54 -5.41
C ALA A 59 2.13 16.83 -4.10
N TYR A 60 0.89 16.35 -3.97
CA TYR A 60 0.50 15.43 -2.90
C TYR A 60 0.05 14.10 -3.51
N LEU A 61 0.85 13.06 -3.31
CA LEU A 61 0.61 11.73 -3.84
C LEU A 61 0.33 10.75 -2.69
N ALA A 62 -0.96 10.65 -2.33
CA ALA A 62 -1.44 9.79 -1.26
C ALA A 62 -1.84 8.42 -1.81
N TYR A 63 -0.90 7.49 -1.88
CA TYR A 63 -1.21 6.11 -2.27
C TYR A 63 -2.21 5.47 -1.30
N THR A 64 -3.10 4.63 -1.86
CA THR A 64 -4.01 3.80 -1.07
C THR A 64 -3.37 2.47 -0.67
N ALA A 65 -2.36 1.99 -1.40
CA ALA A 65 -1.59 0.80 -1.01
C ALA A 65 -0.77 1.09 0.27
N PRO A 66 -0.54 0.11 1.16
CA PRO A 66 -0.91 -1.31 1.07
C PRO A 66 -2.20 -1.64 1.84
N HIS A 67 -3.15 -0.70 1.90
CA HIS A 67 -4.40 -0.89 2.64
C HIS A 67 -5.19 -2.11 2.12
N TRP A 68 -6.10 -2.63 2.94
CA TRP A 68 -7.00 -3.69 2.49
C TRP A 68 -7.96 -3.19 1.39
N PRO A 69 -8.39 -4.07 0.47
CA PRO A 69 -7.99 -5.47 0.32
C PRO A 69 -6.56 -5.63 -0.22
N LEU A 70 -5.82 -6.62 0.31
CA LEU A 70 -4.43 -6.87 -0.08
C LEU A 70 -4.37 -7.42 -1.52
N GLN A 71 -4.02 -6.55 -2.47
CA GLN A 71 -4.02 -6.81 -3.90
C GLN A 71 -2.74 -6.27 -4.55
N ALA A 72 -2.10 -7.10 -5.37
CA ALA A 72 -0.96 -6.69 -6.18
C ALA A 72 -0.93 -7.51 -7.48
N PRO A 73 -0.37 -6.97 -8.57
CA PRO A 73 -0.07 -7.74 -9.78
C PRO A 73 0.75 -9.00 -9.44
N ALA A 74 0.42 -10.12 -10.08
CA ALA A 74 1.01 -11.43 -9.76
C ALA A 74 2.55 -11.44 -9.82
N HIS A 75 3.13 -10.72 -10.78
CA HIS A 75 4.59 -10.64 -10.91
C HIS A 75 5.26 -9.98 -9.68
N TYR A 76 4.58 -9.10 -8.95
CA TYR A 76 5.09 -8.53 -7.70
C TYR A 76 4.95 -9.50 -6.53
N SER A 77 3.80 -10.18 -6.39
CA SER A 77 3.62 -11.15 -5.30
C SER A 77 4.53 -12.37 -5.47
N ASP A 78 4.80 -12.78 -6.71
CA ASP A 78 5.68 -13.90 -7.03
C ASP A 78 7.12 -13.71 -6.54
N LEU A 79 7.62 -12.48 -6.47
CA LEU A 79 8.93 -12.14 -5.91
C LEU A 79 9.08 -12.50 -4.42
N TYR A 80 7.96 -12.75 -3.74
CA TYR A 80 7.89 -13.06 -2.31
C TYR A 80 7.42 -14.48 -2.01
N LYS A 81 7.23 -15.34 -3.01
CA LYS A 81 6.97 -16.77 -2.81
C LYS A 81 8.05 -17.38 -1.92
N GLY A 82 7.64 -18.08 -0.86
CA GLY A 82 8.54 -18.69 0.12
C GLY A 82 9.13 -17.75 1.18
N LYS A 83 9.13 -16.42 0.96
CA LYS A 83 9.79 -15.48 1.88
C LYS A 83 9.12 -15.36 3.24
N TYR A 84 7.82 -15.66 3.31
CA TYR A 84 7.02 -15.51 4.52
C TYR A 84 6.56 -16.86 5.12
N ASP A 85 7.05 -17.98 4.60
CA ASP A 85 6.67 -19.35 5.04
C ASP A 85 7.04 -19.63 6.50
N GLN A 86 8.03 -18.91 7.04
CA GLN A 86 8.47 -19.02 8.44
C GLN A 86 7.48 -18.36 9.43
N GLY A 87 6.44 -17.68 8.94
CA GLY A 87 5.42 -17.07 9.77
C GLY A 87 5.80 -15.72 10.40
N TYR A 88 4.82 -15.11 11.05
CA TYR A 88 4.92 -13.75 11.59
C TYR A 88 6.05 -13.58 12.62
N ASP A 89 6.17 -14.50 13.59
CA ASP A 89 7.13 -14.36 14.71
C ASP A 89 8.58 -14.38 14.24
N ALA A 90 8.91 -15.28 13.30
CA ALA A 90 10.23 -15.37 12.71
C ALA A 90 10.60 -14.06 11.98
N ILE A 91 9.67 -13.54 11.18
CA ILE A 91 9.85 -12.28 10.43
C ILE A 91 9.94 -11.08 11.38
N ARG A 92 9.12 -11.03 12.44
CA ARG A 92 9.15 -9.98 13.47
C ARG A 92 10.52 -9.94 14.16
N LYS A 93 11.06 -11.11 14.54
CA LYS A 93 12.40 -11.23 15.12
C LYS A 93 13.50 -10.78 14.17
N GLN A 94 13.44 -11.21 12.90
CA GLN A 94 14.40 -10.78 11.87
C GLN A 94 14.37 -9.26 11.66
N ARG A 95 13.18 -8.64 11.60
CA ARG A 95 13.03 -7.17 11.46
C ARG A 95 13.63 -6.43 12.65
N PHE A 96 13.39 -6.90 13.87
CA PHE A 96 13.97 -6.30 15.07
C PHE A 96 15.52 -6.34 15.05
N LEU A 97 16.11 -7.50 14.74
CA LEU A 97 17.57 -7.63 14.63
C LEU A 97 18.14 -6.71 13.53
N ARG A 98 17.45 -6.60 12.39
CA ARG A 98 17.86 -5.71 11.30
C ARG A 98 17.77 -4.24 11.68
N GLN A 99 16.73 -3.83 12.42
CA GLN A 99 16.61 -2.46 12.94
C GLN A 99 17.77 -2.09 13.88
N LYS A 100 18.22 -3.02 14.74
CA LYS A 100 19.42 -2.83 15.58
C LYS A 100 20.68 -2.68 14.73
N GLN A 101 20.88 -3.56 13.76
CA GLN A 101 22.03 -3.52 12.85
C GLN A 101 22.08 -2.21 12.04
N LEU A 102 20.92 -1.66 11.70
CA LEU A 102 20.79 -0.38 10.98
C LEU A 102 20.86 0.86 11.89
N GLY A 103 20.91 0.69 13.21
CA GLY A 103 20.90 1.80 14.16
C GLY A 103 19.56 2.56 14.24
N LEU A 104 18.47 1.99 13.73
CA LEU A 104 17.12 2.57 13.82
C LEU A 104 16.54 2.48 15.24
N ILE A 105 17.06 1.54 16.04
CA ILE A 105 16.75 1.38 17.46
C ILE A 105 18.05 1.14 18.25
N PRO A 106 18.07 1.41 19.57
CA PRO A 106 19.28 1.23 20.39
C PRO A 106 19.87 -0.18 20.33
N ALA A 107 21.21 -0.27 20.38
CA ALA A 107 21.91 -1.56 20.37
C ALA A 107 21.60 -2.44 21.60
N ASN A 108 21.22 -1.81 22.72
CA ASN A 108 20.75 -2.50 23.93
C ASN A 108 19.23 -2.68 23.97
N ALA A 109 18.49 -2.36 22.91
CA ALA A 109 17.05 -2.61 22.86
C ALA A 109 16.77 -4.11 23.05
N GLU A 110 15.84 -4.42 23.96
CA GLU A 110 15.35 -5.76 24.25
C GLU A 110 14.22 -6.14 23.30
N TYR A 111 14.13 -7.41 22.92
CA TYR A 111 13.07 -7.89 22.04
C TYR A 111 11.74 -7.84 22.81
N PRO A 112 10.71 -7.10 22.33
CA PRO A 112 9.49 -6.93 23.10
C PRO A 112 8.76 -8.27 23.28
N VAL A 113 8.36 -8.58 24.51
CA VAL A 113 7.54 -9.76 24.81
C VAL A 113 6.19 -9.61 24.07
N GLU A 114 5.72 -10.70 23.48
CA GLU A 114 4.37 -10.79 22.92
C GLU A 114 3.35 -10.46 24.03
N ARG A 115 2.78 -9.24 24.01
CA ARG A 115 1.52 -9.00 24.70
C ARG A 115 0.46 -9.57 23.78
N GLY A 116 0.09 -10.83 24.00
CA GLY A 116 -0.90 -11.54 23.20
C GLY A 116 -2.13 -10.68 22.95
N ASN A 117 -2.74 -10.81 21.78
CA ASN A 117 -3.97 -10.12 21.40
C ASN A 117 -5.12 -10.47 22.38
N GLN A 118 -5.22 -9.78 23.51
CA GLN A 118 -6.43 -9.80 24.34
C GLN A 118 -7.61 -9.08 23.65
N ALA A 119 -7.40 -8.48 22.47
CA ALA A 119 -8.40 -7.67 21.76
C ALA A 119 -9.07 -8.37 20.55
N LEU A 120 -8.70 -9.61 20.21
CA LEU A 120 -9.41 -10.38 19.18
C LEU A 120 -9.78 -11.74 19.78
N GLY A 121 -10.84 -11.71 20.59
CA GLY A 121 -11.42 -12.90 21.19
C GLY A 121 -11.84 -13.90 20.12
N THR A 122 -11.20 -15.06 20.12
CA THR A 122 -11.82 -16.29 19.63
C THR A 122 -12.98 -16.64 20.56
N LYS A 123 -14.20 -16.36 20.12
CA LYS A 123 -15.36 -17.27 20.15
C LYS A 123 -16.34 -16.87 19.05
#